data_AF-A0A7J9FC25-F1
#
_entry.id   AF-A0A7J9FC25-F1
#
_cell.length_a   1.000
_cell.length_b   1.000
_cell.length_c   1.000
_cell.angle_alpha   90.00
_cell.angle_beta   90.00
_cell.angle_gamma   90.00
#
_symmetry.space_group_name_H-M   'P 1'
#
loop_
_entity.id
_entity.type
_entity.pdbx_description
1 polymer ?
#
loop_
_entity_poly.entity_id
_entity_poly.type
_entity_poly.pdbx_seq_one_letter_code
_entity_poly.pdbx_strand_id
1 'polypeptide(L)'
;MFDASTAPNESKVEPQKLFLEPVRIVEKYPAGDGGDLKKKHMVCLNWLLSDKPLDLQTELTLGFLDHLLLGTPASPLRKVLLESGLGDAIIGGGVEDELLQPQFSIGLKGVSDDDIPKVEELIMSSLRKLAEEGFDTEAVEASMNTIEFSLRENNTGSFPRGLSLMLRSMGKWIYDMDPFEPLKYEQPLLDLKARIAEEGSKAVFSPLIEKFILNNPHCVTIEMQPDPEKASRDEAAEKENLEKVKASMTEEDLAELARATEELKLKQETPDPPEALKCVPSLSLHDIPKEPIRIPTEVGDINGVKVLQHDLFTNDVLYSEVVFDMSSLKQELLPLVPLFW
;
A
#
# COMPACT_ATOMS: atom_id res chain seq x y z
N MET A 1 -10.31 36.92 -27.34
CA MET A 1 -9.28 35.89 -27.12
C MET A 1 -9.08 35.82 -25.63
N PHE A 2 -9.36 34.68 -25.00
CA PHE A 2 -8.93 34.45 -23.63
C PHE A 2 -7.48 33.99 -23.71
N ASP A 3 -6.59 34.67 -22.99
CA ASP A 3 -5.22 34.18 -22.84
C ASP A 3 -5.29 32.81 -22.17
N ALA A 4 -4.63 31.82 -22.79
CA ALA A 4 -4.57 30.48 -22.21
C ALA A 4 -3.89 30.58 -20.84
N SER A 5 -4.53 30.00 -19.82
CA SER A 5 -3.95 29.92 -18.48
C SER A 5 -2.59 29.21 -18.55
N THR A 6 -1.58 29.74 -17.83
CA THR A 6 -0.27 29.09 -17.67
C THR A 6 -0.30 27.94 -16.67
N ALA A 7 -1.39 27.79 -15.90
CA ALA A 7 -1.54 26.77 -14.88
C ALA A 7 -1.18 25.34 -15.34
N PRO A 8 -1.53 24.88 -16.57
CA PRO A 8 -1.14 23.55 -17.03
C PRO A 8 0.39 23.33 -17.07
N ASN A 9 1.16 24.39 -17.34
CA ASN A 9 2.63 24.29 -17.35
C ASN A 9 3.23 24.36 -15.93
N GLU A 10 2.55 25.03 -14.99
CA GLU A 10 3.00 25.19 -13.60
C GLU A 10 2.66 23.96 -12.74
N SER A 11 1.61 23.21 -13.10
CA SER A 11 1.19 22.00 -12.38
C SER A 11 1.82 20.71 -12.90
N LYS A 12 2.67 20.78 -13.92
CA LYS A 12 3.25 19.59 -14.53
C LYS A 12 4.26 18.94 -13.59
N VAL A 13 4.07 17.65 -13.34
CA VAL A 13 5.00 16.84 -12.55
C VAL A 13 6.12 16.37 -13.47
N GLU A 14 7.34 16.83 -13.18
CA GLU A 14 8.54 16.44 -13.94
C GLU A 14 9.22 15.22 -13.29
N PRO A 15 9.81 14.31 -14.07
CA PRO A 15 10.49 13.14 -13.53
C PRO A 15 11.75 13.54 -12.75
N GLN A 16 11.98 12.84 -11.65
CA GLN A 16 13.22 12.88 -10.88
C GLN A 16 14.32 12.12 -11.62
N LYS A 17 15.52 12.71 -11.67
CA LYS A 17 16.72 12.07 -12.22
C LYS A 17 17.25 10.98 -11.29
N LEU A 18 17.76 9.89 -11.89
CA LEU A 18 18.40 8.82 -11.13
C LEU A 18 19.69 9.30 -10.45
N PHE A 19 20.01 8.71 -9.30
CA PHE A 19 21.24 9.01 -8.58
C PHE A 19 22.39 8.27 -9.26
N LEU A 20 23.60 8.81 -9.14
CA LEU A 20 24.80 8.16 -9.69
C LEU A 20 25.39 7.12 -8.72
N GLU A 21 25.03 7.21 -7.44
CA GLU A 21 25.47 6.32 -6.38
C GLU A 21 24.37 6.16 -5.31
N PRO A 22 24.34 5.02 -4.59
CA PRO A 22 23.39 4.81 -3.50
C PRO A 22 23.53 5.85 -2.39
N VAL A 23 22.40 6.23 -1.79
CA VAL A 23 22.33 7.25 -0.71
C VAL A 23 21.88 6.57 0.59
N ARG A 24 22.49 6.95 1.72
CA ARG A 24 22.04 6.54 3.06
C ARG A 24 21.46 7.73 3.80
N ILE A 25 20.29 7.54 4.40
CA ILE A 25 19.62 8.50 5.28
C ILE A 25 19.42 7.84 6.64
N VAL A 26 19.87 8.51 7.70
CA VAL A 26 19.66 8.06 9.08
C VAL A 26 18.83 9.12 9.78
N GLU A 27 17.62 8.75 10.15
CA GLU A 27 16.66 9.65 10.78
C GLU A 27 16.13 9.06 12.08
N LYS A 28 15.58 9.94 12.92
CA LYS A 28 15.03 9.55 14.22
C LYS A 28 13.52 9.64 14.22
N TYR A 29 12.86 8.70 14.87
CA TYR A 29 11.41 8.72 15.08
C TYR A 29 11.06 8.75 16.57
N PRO A 30 9.93 9.38 16.96
CA PRO A 30 9.50 9.42 18.34
C PRO A 30 9.14 8.00 18.81
N ALA A 31 9.81 7.54 19.86
CA ALA A 31 9.55 6.24 20.48
C ALA A 31 8.99 6.45 21.89
N GLY A 32 8.00 5.65 22.30
CA GLY A 32 7.53 5.67 23.69
C GLY A 32 8.54 5.04 24.64
N ASP A 33 8.46 5.37 25.93
CA ASP A 33 9.38 4.93 27.00
C ASP A 33 9.40 3.41 27.28
N GLY A 34 8.60 2.62 26.56
CA GLY A 34 8.45 1.18 26.78
C GLY A 34 9.34 0.32 25.88
N GLY A 35 10.06 -0.64 26.48
CA GLY A 35 10.77 -1.72 25.79
C GLY A 35 12.25 -1.45 25.48
N ASP A 36 12.92 -2.44 24.88
CA ASP A 36 14.33 -2.33 24.48
C ASP A 36 14.46 -1.53 23.17
N LEU A 37 14.74 -0.23 23.28
CA LEU A 37 14.89 0.66 22.13
C LEU A 37 15.97 0.20 21.16
N LYS A 38 17.00 -0.53 21.64
CA LYS A 38 18.07 -1.05 20.76
C LYS A 38 17.57 -2.08 19.76
N LYS A 39 16.38 -2.64 19.96
CA LYS A 39 15.73 -3.62 19.08
C LYS A 39 14.56 -3.05 18.28
N LYS A 40 14.46 -1.73 18.21
CA LYS A 40 13.35 -1.05 17.54
C LYS A 40 13.83 -0.20 16.37
N HIS A 41 14.99 -0.49 15.80
CA HIS A 41 15.41 0.16 14.57
C HIS A 41 14.56 -0.34 13.40
N MET A 42 14.49 0.47 12.36
CA MET A 42 13.91 0.07 11.08
C MET A 42 14.92 0.36 9.99
N VAL A 43 15.04 -0.52 9.02
CA VAL A 43 15.89 -0.32 7.84
C VAL A 43 15.12 -0.71 6.59
N CYS A 44 15.13 0.17 5.59
CA CYS A 44 14.43 -0.04 4.33
C CYS A 44 15.32 0.42 3.16
N LEU A 45 15.45 -0.43 2.14
CA LEU A 45 16.10 -0.09 0.88
C LEU A 45 15.00 0.23 -0.13
N ASN A 46 15.17 1.32 -0.86
CA ASN A 46 14.15 1.88 -1.74
C ASN A 46 14.80 2.23 -3.08
N TRP A 47 14.19 1.80 -4.18
CA TRP A 47 14.65 2.04 -5.53
C TRP A 47 13.60 2.78 -6.34
N LEU A 48 14.01 3.82 -7.05
CA LEU A 48 13.22 4.38 -8.15
C LEU A 48 13.55 3.57 -9.40
N LEU A 49 12.58 2.85 -9.95
CA LEU A 49 12.84 1.81 -10.95
C LEU A 49 13.20 2.41 -12.31
N SER A 50 12.62 3.54 -12.70
CA SER A 50 12.90 4.15 -14.01
C SER A 50 12.80 5.66 -14.03
N ASP A 51 13.59 6.29 -14.90
CA ASP A 51 13.50 7.71 -15.26
C ASP A 51 12.42 8.00 -16.31
N LYS A 52 11.84 6.96 -16.91
CA LYS A 52 10.82 7.05 -17.96
C LYS A 52 9.59 6.22 -17.58
N PRO A 53 8.41 6.58 -18.11
CA PRO A 53 7.26 5.70 -18.05
C PRO A 53 7.62 4.32 -18.59
N LEU A 54 7.27 3.29 -17.83
CA LEU A 54 7.44 1.91 -18.26
C LEU A 54 6.33 1.56 -19.25
N ASP A 55 6.63 0.65 -20.17
CA ASP A 55 5.59 0.09 -21.04
C ASP A 55 4.71 -0.89 -20.25
N LEU A 56 3.47 -1.07 -20.70
CA LEU A 56 2.45 -1.89 -20.03
C LEU A 56 2.91 -3.33 -19.74
N GLN A 57 3.72 -3.94 -20.62
CA GLN A 57 4.24 -5.28 -20.41
C GLN A 57 5.25 -5.30 -19.26
N THR A 58 6.16 -4.32 -19.22
CA THR A 58 7.13 -4.20 -18.12
C THR A 58 6.41 -3.94 -16.80
N GLU A 59 5.41 -3.07 -16.76
CA GLU A 59 4.63 -2.77 -15.53
C GLU A 59 3.89 -4.01 -15.01
N LEU A 60 3.16 -4.70 -15.88
CA LEU A 60 2.49 -5.95 -15.52
C LEU A 60 3.49 -6.99 -14.99
N THR A 61 4.64 -7.13 -15.65
CA THR A 61 5.66 -8.11 -15.25
C THR A 61 6.31 -7.74 -13.91
N LEU A 62 6.47 -6.44 -13.60
CA LEU A 62 6.95 -5.98 -12.30
C LEU A 62 5.93 -6.23 -11.17
N GLY A 63 4.64 -5.96 -11.40
CA GLY A 63 3.60 -6.32 -10.43
C GLY A 63 3.52 -7.83 -10.19
N PHE A 64 3.77 -8.63 -11.23
CA PHE A 64 3.88 -10.07 -11.10
C PHE A 64 5.11 -10.51 -10.30
N LEU A 65 6.26 -9.89 -10.58
CA LEU A 65 7.49 -10.12 -9.85
C LEU A 65 7.33 -9.74 -8.37
N ASP A 66 6.64 -8.66 -8.06
CA ASP A 66 6.34 -8.25 -6.69
C ASP A 66 5.57 -9.32 -5.91
N HIS A 67 4.47 -9.83 -6.48
CA HIS A 67 3.72 -10.93 -5.88
C HIS A 67 4.59 -12.19 -5.70
N LEU A 68 5.43 -12.49 -6.69
CA LEU A 68 6.34 -13.63 -6.64
C LEU A 68 7.39 -13.46 -5.54
N LEU A 69 7.88 -12.24 -5.27
CA LEU A 69 8.85 -11.94 -4.22
C LEU A 69 8.23 -11.89 -2.82
N LEU A 70 7.03 -11.30 -2.68
CA LEU A 70 6.47 -10.85 -1.40
C LEU A 70 5.01 -11.23 -1.13
N GLY A 71 4.26 -11.65 -2.15
CA GLY A 71 2.80 -11.80 -2.12
C GLY A 71 2.27 -12.76 -1.05
N THR A 72 3.01 -13.83 -0.74
CA THR A 72 2.61 -14.84 0.24
C THR A 72 3.70 -15.09 1.28
N PRO A 73 3.39 -15.68 2.45
CA PRO A 73 4.42 -16.10 3.41
C PRO A 73 5.44 -17.10 2.84
N ALA A 74 5.09 -17.83 1.77
CA ALA A 74 5.97 -18.75 1.07
C ALA A 74 6.82 -18.07 -0.02
N SER A 75 6.53 -16.83 -0.39
CA SER A 75 7.30 -16.08 -1.39
C SER A 75 8.75 -15.91 -0.91
N PRO A 76 9.76 -16.21 -1.73
CA PRO A 76 11.14 -16.44 -1.29
C PRO A 76 11.77 -15.26 -0.55
N LEU A 77 11.60 -14.03 -1.04
CA LEU A 77 12.20 -12.85 -0.39
C LEU A 77 11.52 -12.59 0.96
N ARG A 78 10.19 -12.64 1.00
CA ARG A 78 9.42 -12.50 2.25
C ARG A 78 9.78 -13.58 3.27
N LYS A 79 9.84 -14.83 2.84
CA LYS A 79 10.18 -15.98 3.68
C LYS A 79 11.57 -15.82 4.31
N VAL A 80 12.59 -15.55 3.48
CA VAL A 80 13.97 -15.42 3.97
C VAL A 80 14.11 -14.26 4.96
N LEU A 81 13.45 -13.13 4.72
CA LEU A 81 13.48 -11.99 5.63
C LEU A 81 12.84 -12.32 6.99
N LEU A 82 11.67 -12.96 7.00
CA LEU A 82 10.97 -13.31 8.25
C LEU A 82 11.66 -14.45 9.01
N GLU A 83 12.20 -15.46 8.32
CA GLU A 83 12.89 -16.59 8.94
C GLU A 83 14.30 -16.24 9.43
N SER A 84 14.86 -15.10 9.01
CA SER A 84 16.20 -14.65 9.43
C SER A 84 16.31 -14.34 10.92
N GLY A 85 15.20 -13.95 11.56
CA GLY A 85 15.17 -13.46 12.94
C GLY A 85 15.87 -12.11 13.15
N LEU A 86 16.20 -11.37 12.07
CA LEU A 86 16.86 -10.05 12.15
C LEU A 86 15.89 -8.91 12.46
N GLY A 87 14.58 -9.14 12.37
CA GLY A 87 13.54 -8.17 12.70
C GLY A 87 12.18 -8.82 12.93
N ASP A 88 11.23 -8.03 13.40
CA ASP A 88 9.89 -8.49 13.79
C ASP A 88 8.93 -8.59 12.60
N ALA A 89 9.06 -7.70 11.61
CA ALA A 89 8.16 -7.64 10.46
C ALA A 89 8.76 -6.90 9.27
N ILE A 90 8.26 -7.23 8.08
CA ILE A 90 8.62 -6.57 6.82
C ILE A 90 7.97 -5.17 6.73
N ILE A 91 8.70 -4.23 6.14
CA ILE A 91 8.27 -2.88 5.75
C ILE A 91 8.68 -2.58 4.31
N GLY A 92 8.20 -1.47 3.74
CA GLY A 92 8.54 -1.00 2.38
C GLY A 92 7.42 -1.20 1.36
N GLY A 93 6.64 -2.28 1.49
CA GLY A 93 5.42 -2.46 0.69
C GLY A 93 5.61 -3.09 -0.68
N GLY A 94 6.84 -3.29 -1.15
CA GLY A 94 7.11 -3.88 -2.46
C GLY A 94 7.09 -2.83 -3.58
N VAL A 95 6.54 -3.19 -4.74
CA VAL A 95 6.37 -2.28 -5.88
C VAL A 95 5.19 -1.34 -5.65
N GLU A 96 5.42 -0.04 -5.86
CA GLU A 96 4.40 1.02 -5.84
C GLU A 96 4.49 1.78 -7.17
N ASP A 97 3.40 1.80 -7.93
CA ASP A 97 3.33 2.31 -9.30
C ASP A 97 2.22 3.37 -9.50
N GLU A 98 1.63 3.89 -8.42
CA GLU A 98 0.58 4.92 -8.49
C GLU A 98 1.11 6.34 -8.81
N LEU A 99 2.41 6.57 -8.61
CA LEU A 99 3.08 7.85 -8.90
C LEU A 99 3.73 7.84 -10.30
N LEU A 100 4.20 9.00 -10.75
CA LEU A 100 4.80 9.19 -12.08
C LEU A 100 5.91 8.18 -12.40
N GLN A 101 6.73 7.85 -11.40
CA GLN A 101 7.84 6.90 -11.53
C GLN A 101 7.67 5.79 -10.49
N PRO A 102 7.68 4.52 -10.91
CA PRO A 102 7.46 3.41 -9.99
C PRO A 102 8.66 3.20 -9.07
N GLN A 103 8.37 2.77 -7.85
CA GLN A 103 9.37 2.46 -6.84
C GLN A 103 9.26 1.01 -6.35
N PHE A 104 10.36 0.47 -5.84
CA PHE A 104 10.36 -0.79 -5.09
C PHE A 104 11.02 -0.56 -3.73
N SER A 105 10.36 -0.97 -2.65
CA SER A 105 10.83 -0.72 -1.29
C SER A 105 10.69 -1.97 -0.43
N ILE A 106 11.77 -2.34 0.26
CA ILE A 106 11.80 -3.53 1.12
C ILE A 106 12.72 -3.34 2.32
N GLY A 107 12.28 -3.81 3.48
CA GLY A 107 12.98 -3.64 4.74
C GLY A 107 12.42 -4.45 5.88
N LEU A 108 12.99 -4.25 7.08
CA LEU A 108 12.51 -4.81 8.33
C LEU A 108 12.35 -3.72 9.40
N LYS A 109 11.34 -3.89 10.28
CA LYS A 109 11.21 -3.16 11.54
C LYS A 109 11.42 -4.10 12.73
N GLY A 110 11.76 -3.54 13.89
CA GLY A 110 12.11 -4.34 15.07
C GLY A 110 13.52 -4.92 14.98
N VAL A 111 14.42 -4.19 14.32
CA VAL A 111 15.80 -4.61 14.06
C VAL A 111 16.69 -4.16 15.21
N SER A 112 17.66 -5.01 15.58
CA SER A 112 18.71 -4.62 16.52
C SER A 112 19.70 -3.67 15.86
N ASP A 113 20.22 -2.68 16.60
CA ASP A 113 21.22 -1.72 16.10
C ASP A 113 22.40 -2.42 15.38
N ASP A 114 22.96 -3.47 15.99
CA ASP A 114 24.08 -4.25 15.44
C ASP A 114 23.72 -5.12 14.22
N ASP A 115 22.43 -5.32 13.94
CA ASP A 115 21.92 -6.18 12.86
C ASP A 115 21.52 -5.40 11.61
N ILE A 116 21.52 -4.07 11.64
CA ILE A 116 21.13 -3.21 10.51
C ILE A 116 21.91 -3.56 9.22
N PRO A 117 23.26 -3.66 9.23
CA PRO A 117 24.00 -4.02 8.02
C PRO A 117 23.69 -5.44 7.52
N LYS A 118 23.31 -6.36 8.43
CA LYS A 118 22.98 -7.75 8.08
C LYS A 118 21.66 -7.83 7.34
N VAL A 119 20.70 -6.96 7.66
CA VAL A 119 19.42 -6.88 6.92
C VAL A 119 19.68 -6.42 5.48
N GLU A 120 20.51 -5.39 5.30
CA GLU A 120 20.87 -4.90 3.96
C GLU A 120 21.57 -5.98 3.13
N GLU A 121 22.54 -6.67 3.74
CA GLU A 121 23.24 -7.79 3.10
C GLU A 121 22.28 -8.93 2.74
N LEU A 122 21.34 -9.27 3.64
CA LEU A 122 20.35 -10.32 3.42
C LEU A 122 19.43 -9.99 2.23
N ILE A 123 18.93 -8.75 2.15
CA ILE A 123 18.09 -8.28 1.05
C ILE A 123 18.86 -8.40 -0.27
N MET A 124 20.06 -7.81 -0.33
CA MET A 124 20.86 -7.77 -1.56
C MET A 124 21.31 -9.15 -2.01
N SER A 125 21.73 -10.01 -1.09
CA SER A 125 22.14 -11.38 -1.40
C SER A 125 20.96 -12.25 -1.86
N SER A 126 19.79 -12.07 -1.25
CA SER A 126 18.57 -12.78 -1.66
C SER A 126 18.13 -12.38 -3.07
N LEU A 127 18.14 -11.09 -3.39
CA LEU A 127 17.81 -10.60 -4.73
C LEU A 127 18.81 -11.10 -5.79
N ARG A 128 20.13 -11.11 -5.48
CA ARG A 128 21.14 -11.69 -6.37
C ARG A 128 20.90 -13.17 -6.62
N LYS A 129 20.63 -13.94 -5.55
CA LYS A 129 20.34 -15.37 -5.66
C LYS A 129 19.12 -15.62 -6.52
N LEU A 130 18.05 -14.83 -6.36
CA LEU A 130 16.84 -14.97 -7.17
C LEU A 130 17.06 -14.60 -8.64
N ALA A 131 17.89 -13.59 -8.93
CA ALA A 131 18.30 -13.31 -10.30
C ALA A 131 19.14 -14.45 -10.91
N GLU A 132 20.06 -15.03 -10.15
CA GLU A 132 20.97 -16.07 -10.61
C GLU A 132 20.31 -17.45 -10.75
N GLU A 133 19.47 -17.85 -9.80
CA GLU A 133 18.84 -19.17 -9.75
C GLU A 133 17.46 -19.19 -10.42
N GLY A 134 16.76 -18.05 -10.41
CA GLY A 134 15.36 -17.94 -10.84
C GLY A 134 14.38 -18.35 -9.74
N PHE A 135 13.16 -18.69 -10.16
CA PHE A 135 12.07 -19.07 -9.28
C PHE A 135 11.62 -20.49 -9.55
N ASP A 136 11.11 -21.16 -8.51
CA ASP A 136 10.45 -22.45 -8.65
C ASP A 136 9.23 -22.34 -9.58
N THR A 137 9.05 -23.31 -10.46
CA THR A 137 7.96 -23.30 -11.47
C THR A 137 6.59 -23.30 -10.80
N GLU A 138 6.39 -24.05 -9.72
CA GLU A 138 5.11 -24.10 -9.01
C GLU A 138 4.81 -22.74 -8.36
N ALA A 139 5.83 -22.03 -7.87
CA ALA A 139 5.66 -20.68 -7.32
C ALA A 139 5.24 -19.65 -8.40
N VAL A 140 5.78 -19.78 -9.62
CA VAL A 140 5.40 -18.95 -10.76
C VAL A 140 3.96 -19.24 -11.21
N GLU A 141 3.60 -20.52 -11.33
CA GLU A 141 2.23 -20.94 -11.67
C GLU A 141 1.21 -20.50 -10.60
N ALA A 142 1.55 -20.63 -9.32
CA ALA A 142 0.69 -20.20 -8.22
C ALA A 142 0.46 -18.68 -8.22
N SER A 143 1.52 -17.89 -8.47
CA SER A 143 1.39 -16.44 -8.62
C SER A 143 0.54 -16.08 -9.84
N MET A 144 0.67 -16.83 -10.94
CA MET A 144 -0.10 -16.61 -12.17
C MET A 144 -1.58 -16.80 -11.93
N ASN A 145 -1.92 -17.94 -11.33
CA ASN A 145 -3.29 -18.26 -10.98
C ASN A 145 -3.89 -17.24 -10.01
N THR A 146 -3.12 -16.78 -9.01
CA THR A 146 -3.60 -15.82 -8.00
C THR A 146 -3.93 -14.46 -8.62
N ILE A 147 -3.03 -13.94 -9.47
CA ILE A 147 -3.22 -12.64 -10.13
C ILE A 147 -4.37 -12.71 -11.13
N GLU A 148 -4.41 -13.76 -11.96
CA GLU A 148 -5.50 -13.97 -12.92
C GLU A 148 -6.86 -14.10 -12.22
N PHE A 149 -6.93 -14.86 -11.13
CA PHE A 149 -8.13 -15.01 -10.33
C PHE A 149 -8.58 -13.65 -9.77
N SER A 150 -7.67 -12.88 -9.17
CA SER A 150 -7.97 -11.55 -8.61
C SER A 150 -8.49 -10.58 -9.66
N LEU A 151 -7.90 -10.59 -10.86
CA LEU A 151 -8.34 -9.76 -11.99
C LEU A 151 -9.73 -10.18 -12.50
N ARG A 152 -10.02 -11.48 -12.59
CA ARG A 152 -11.32 -12.02 -13.02
C ARG A 152 -12.42 -11.80 -11.98
N GLU A 153 -12.11 -12.04 -10.71
CA GLU A 153 -13.03 -11.87 -9.59
C GLU A 153 -13.40 -10.39 -9.44
N ASN A 154 -12.40 -9.51 -9.62
CA ASN A 154 -12.50 -8.06 -9.45
C ASN A 154 -13.27 -7.70 -8.18
N ASN A 155 -12.93 -8.40 -7.09
CA ASN A 155 -13.59 -8.27 -5.81
C ASN A 155 -12.94 -7.15 -5.01
N THR A 156 -13.63 -6.01 -4.98
CA THR A 156 -13.19 -4.81 -4.25
C THR A 156 -13.86 -4.70 -2.87
N GLY A 157 -14.54 -5.75 -2.41
CA GLY A 157 -15.31 -5.74 -1.16
C GLY A 157 -16.37 -4.63 -1.15
N SER A 158 -16.39 -3.81 -0.10
CA SER A 158 -17.27 -2.63 -0.01
C SER A 158 -16.77 -1.43 -0.81
N PHE A 159 -15.55 -1.47 -1.34
CA PHE A 159 -14.99 -0.40 -2.15
C PHE A 159 -15.62 -0.44 -3.55
N PRO A 160 -16.14 0.68 -4.10
CA PRO A 160 -16.81 0.66 -5.39
C PRO A 160 -15.87 0.26 -6.53
N ARG A 161 -16.27 -0.72 -7.36
CA ARG A 161 -15.53 -1.11 -8.57
C ARG A 161 -15.23 0.07 -9.49
N GLY A 162 -16.20 0.97 -9.68
CA GLY A 162 -16.02 2.19 -10.49
C GLY A 162 -14.93 3.11 -9.93
N LEU A 163 -14.79 3.20 -8.61
CA LEU A 163 -13.73 3.98 -7.97
C LEU A 163 -12.37 3.29 -8.14
N SER A 164 -12.31 1.97 -8.01
CA SER A 164 -11.07 1.22 -8.27
C SER A 164 -10.58 1.39 -9.72
N LEU A 165 -11.48 1.32 -10.70
CA LEU A 165 -11.16 1.57 -12.11
C LEU A 165 -10.71 3.02 -12.35
N MET A 166 -11.38 3.99 -11.71
CA MET A 166 -10.96 5.40 -11.78
C MET A 166 -9.54 5.58 -11.24
N LEU A 167 -9.20 5.00 -10.09
CA LEU A 167 -7.85 5.12 -9.51
C LEU A 167 -6.78 4.51 -10.42
N ARG A 168 -7.03 3.32 -10.99
CA ARG A 168 -6.12 2.70 -11.98
C ARG A 168 -5.91 3.60 -13.21
N SER A 169 -6.99 4.19 -13.71
CA SER A 169 -6.92 5.13 -14.85
C SER A 169 -6.16 6.41 -14.49
N MET A 170 -6.39 6.95 -13.30
CA MET A 170 -5.78 8.18 -12.81
C MET A 170 -4.25 8.09 -12.67
N GLY A 171 -3.71 6.92 -12.33
CA GLY A 171 -2.25 6.71 -12.25
C GLY A 171 -1.50 7.00 -13.56
N LYS A 172 -2.20 7.01 -14.71
CA LYS A 172 -1.66 7.44 -16.00
C LYS A 172 -2.22 8.80 -16.44
N TRP A 173 -3.53 8.98 -16.29
CA TRP A 173 -4.22 10.14 -16.85
C TRP A 173 -3.72 11.48 -16.28
N ILE A 174 -3.37 11.53 -14.98
CA ILE A 174 -2.87 12.75 -14.34
C ILE A 174 -1.52 13.23 -14.88
N TYR A 175 -0.80 12.36 -15.59
CA TYR A 175 0.50 12.61 -16.20
C TYR A 175 0.42 12.74 -17.72
N ASP A 176 -0.77 13.09 -18.25
CA ASP A 176 -1.05 13.25 -19.68
C ASP A 176 -0.82 11.97 -20.52
N MET A 177 -0.88 10.79 -19.89
CA MET A 177 -0.81 9.48 -20.56
C MET A 177 -2.21 8.88 -20.84
N ASP A 178 -2.28 7.78 -21.59
CA ASP A 178 -3.55 7.16 -21.98
C ASP A 178 -4.31 6.59 -20.75
N PRO A 179 -5.50 7.14 -20.40
CA PRO A 179 -6.30 6.66 -19.28
C PRO A 179 -6.88 5.25 -19.47
N PHE A 180 -6.87 4.71 -20.69
CA PHE A 180 -7.47 3.42 -21.02
C PHE A 180 -6.48 2.25 -20.99
N GLU A 181 -5.18 2.51 -21.16
CA GLU A 181 -4.14 1.48 -21.07
C GLU A 181 -4.14 0.70 -19.74
N PRO A 182 -4.14 1.34 -18.56
CA PRO A 182 -4.09 0.62 -17.27
C PRO A 182 -5.36 -0.20 -16.97
N LEU A 183 -6.42 -0.04 -17.77
CA LEU A 183 -7.66 -0.83 -17.64
C LEU A 183 -7.60 -2.15 -18.44
N LYS A 184 -6.60 -2.32 -19.32
CA LYS A 184 -6.44 -3.50 -20.18
C LYS A 184 -5.42 -4.45 -19.56
N TYR A 185 -5.88 -5.61 -19.10
CA TYR A 185 -4.99 -6.64 -18.53
C TYR A 185 -5.00 -7.97 -19.29
N GLU A 186 -6.04 -8.29 -20.06
CA GLU A 186 -6.19 -9.62 -20.68
C GLU A 186 -5.08 -9.94 -21.68
N GLN A 187 -4.87 -9.07 -22.69
CA GLN A 187 -3.81 -9.29 -23.68
C GLN A 187 -2.41 -9.25 -23.04
N PRO A 188 -2.08 -8.26 -22.18
CA PRO A 188 -0.80 -8.27 -21.47
C PRO A 188 -0.54 -9.55 -20.67
N LEU A 189 -1.56 -10.07 -19.99
CA LEU A 189 -1.44 -11.31 -19.22
C LEU A 189 -1.21 -12.54 -20.10
N LEU A 190 -1.89 -12.62 -21.25
CA LEU A 190 -1.67 -13.69 -22.24
C LEU A 190 -0.26 -13.65 -22.82
N ASP A 191 0.23 -12.46 -23.14
CA ASP A 191 1.59 -12.27 -23.68
C ASP A 191 2.65 -12.66 -22.65
N LEU A 192 2.47 -12.28 -21.39
CA LEU A 192 3.37 -12.68 -20.29
C LEU A 192 3.38 -14.20 -20.09
N LYS A 193 2.20 -14.85 -20.12
CA LYS A 193 2.10 -16.32 -20.04
C LYS A 193 2.84 -17.00 -21.19
N ALA A 194 2.63 -16.54 -22.41
CA ALA A 194 3.31 -17.08 -23.59
C ALA A 194 4.83 -16.93 -23.47
N ARG A 195 5.30 -15.75 -23.07
CA ARG A 195 6.73 -15.45 -22.88
C ARG A 195 7.36 -16.34 -21.80
N ILE A 196 6.68 -16.57 -20.67
CA ILE A 196 7.17 -17.49 -19.62
C ILE A 196 7.25 -18.93 -20.15
N ALA A 197 6.28 -19.37 -20.95
CA ALA A 197 6.28 -20.71 -21.53
C ALA A 197 7.37 -20.91 -22.59
N GLU A 198 7.67 -19.88 -23.38
CA GLU A 198 8.67 -19.93 -24.46
C GLU A 198 10.11 -19.73 -23.94
N GLU A 199 10.33 -18.75 -23.07
CA GLU A 199 11.67 -18.33 -22.62
C GLU A 199 12.07 -18.93 -21.26
N GLY A 200 11.08 -19.35 -20.47
CA GLY A 200 11.25 -19.73 -19.07
C GLY A 200 11.19 -18.55 -18.10
N SER A 201 10.71 -18.79 -16.88
CA SER A 201 10.52 -17.76 -15.85
C SER A 201 11.79 -16.97 -15.53
N LYS A 202 12.94 -17.64 -15.47
CA LYS A 202 14.23 -16.99 -15.21
C LYS A 202 14.58 -15.94 -16.29
N ALA A 203 14.39 -16.27 -17.56
CA ALA A 203 14.66 -15.33 -18.66
C ALA A 203 13.69 -14.13 -18.64
N VAL A 204 12.49 -14.30 -18.11
CA VAL A 204 11.50 -13.24 -17.96
C VAL A 204 11.81 -12.31 -16.78
N PHE A 205 12.07 -12.88 -15.60
CA PHE A 205 12.13 -12.13 -14.34
C PHE A 205 13.54 -11.69 -13.92
N SER A 206 14.58 -12.48 -14.17
CA SER A 206 15.96 -12.13 -13.77
C SER A 206 16.43 -10.80 -14.37
N PRO A 207 16.18 -10.48 -15.65
CA PRO A 207 16.57 -9.19 -16.21
C PRO A 207 15.90 -8.00 -15.52
N LEU A 208 14.70 -8.17 -14.96
CA LEU A 208 14.01 -7.12 -14.22
C LEU A 208 14.69 -6.86 -12.88
N ILE A 209 14.99 -7.92 -12.11
CA ILE A 209 15.72 -7.82 -10.84
C ILE A 209 17.10 -7.18 -11.08
N GLU A 210 17.81 -7.64 -12.11
CA GLU A 210 19.14 -7.12 -12.45
C GLU A 210 19.09 -5.65 -12.85
N LYS A 211 18.22 -5.28 -13.80
CA LYS A 211 18.16 -3.94 -14.36
C LYS A 211 17.61 -2.91 -13.38
N PHE A 212 16.49 -3.23 -12.74
CA PHE A 212 15.71 -2.25 -12.00
C PHE A 212 16.11 -2.15 -10.52
N ILE A 213 16.77 -3.18 -9.97
CA ILE A 213 17.13 -3.24 -8.55
C ILE A 213 18.65 -3.39 -8.37
N LEU A 214 19.24 -4.51 -8.81
CA LEU A 214 20.65 -4.84 -8.47
C LEU A 214 21.68 -3.91 -9.11
N ASN A 215 21.48 -3.54 -10.38
CA ASN A 215 22.37 -2.66 -11.13
C ASN A 215 21.88 -1.21 -11.15
N ASN A 216 20.84 -0.88 -10.38
CA ASN A 216 20.28 0.45 -10.31
C ASN A 216 20.94 1.25 -9.17
N PRO A 217 21.76 2.27 -9.49
CA PRO A 217 22.43 3.10 -8.48
C PRO A 217 21.48 4.04 -7.73
N HIS A 218 20.24 4.24 -8.23
CA HIS A 218 19.22 5.01 -7.52
C HIS A 218 18.59 4.15 -6.42
N CYS A 219 19.37 3.93 -5.37
CA CYS A 219 18.96 3.23 -4.16
C CYS A 219 19.10 4.18 -2.97
N VAL A 220 18.07 4.25 -2.12
CA VAL A 220 18.11 4.96 -0.85
C VAL A 220 17.92 3.96 0.29
N THR A 221 18.93 3.82 1.14
CA THR A 221 18.80 3.11 2.41
C THR A 221 18.37 4.09 3.48
N ILE A 222 17.20 3.86 4.08
CA ILE A 222 16.67 4.64 5.19
C ILE A 222 16.79 3.81 6.47
N GLU A 223 17.50 4.35 7.45
CA GLU A 223 17.56 3.83 8.81
C GLU A 223 16.75 4.75 9.73
N MET A 224 15.77 4.19 10.43
CA MET A 224 14.96 4.91 11.42
C MET A 224 15.35 4.45 12.83
N GLN A 225 15.88 5.38 13.62
CA GLN A 225 16.33 5.15 14.98
C GLN A 225 15.27 5.62 15.99
N PRO A 226 14.92 4.80 17.00
CA PRO A 226 14.01 5.24 18.05
C PRO A 226 14.66 6.31 18.93
N ASP A 227 13.97 7.43 19.15
CA ASP A 227 14.42 8.49 20.05
C ASP A 227 13.28 8.91 21.00
N PRO A 228 13.39 8.61 22.30
CA PRO A 228 12.35 8.92 23.28
C PRO A 228 12.18 10.43 23.51
N GLU A 229 13.21 11.21 23.21
CA GLU A 229 13.21 12.66 23.39
C GLU A 229 12.80 13.40 22.12
N LYS A 230 12.55 12.72 20.99
CA LYS A 230 12.19 13.41 19.75
C LYS A 230 10.86 14.16 19.88
N ALA A 231 9.83 13.53 20.46
CA ALA A 231 8.53 14.18 20.62
C ALA A 231 8.64 15.44 21.49
N SER A 232 9.34 15.36 22.63
CA SER A 232 9.53 16.50 23.53
C SER A 232 10.32 17.64 22.88
N ARG A 233 11.34 17.32 22.07
CA ARG A 233 12.11 18.33 21.31
C ARG A 233 11.30 18.98 20.20
N ASP A 234 10.51 18.18 19.47
CA ASP A 234 9.64 18.70 18.40
C ASP A 234 8.58 19.66 19.00
N GLU A 235 7.96 19.32 20.13
CA GLU A 235 7.05 20.18 20.88
C GLU A 235 7.73 21.47 21.39
N ALA A 236 8.95 21.36 21.91
CA ALA A 236 9.71 22.52 22.38
C ALA A 236 10.07 23.48 21.23
N ALA A 237 10.47 22.93 20.07
CA ALA A 237 10.77 23.72 18.87
C ALA A 237 9.51 24.41 18.32
N GLU A 238 8.37 23.71 18.29
CA GLU A 238 7.09 24.31 17.93
C GLU A 238 6.71 25.44 18.89
N LYS A 239 6.83 25.22 20.20
CA LYS A 239 6.55 26.24 21.21
C LYS A 239 7.45 27.47 21.06
N GLU A 240 8.74 27.28 20.81
CA GLU A 240 9.67 28.40 20.57
C GLU A 240 9.27 29.20 19.33
N ASN A 241 8.86 28.52 18.26
CA ASN A 241 8.35 29.19 17.06
C ASN A 241 7.08 29.98 17.34
N LEU A 242 6.13 29.42 18.10
CA LEU A 242 4.93 30.12 18.54
C LEU A 242 5.23 31.32 19.43
N GLU A 243 6.22 31.22 20.32
CA GLU A 243 6.68 32.34 21.15
C GLU A 243 7.30 33.45 20.30
N LYS A 244 8.09 33.12 19.27
CA LYS A 244 8.65 34.10 18.31
C LYS A 244 7.56 34.79 17.51
N VAL A 245 6.58 34.03 17.00
CA VAL A 245 5.42 34.57 16.29
C VAL A 245 4.68 35.55 17.20
N LYS A 246 4.34 35.12 18.42
CA LYS A 246 3.67 35.97 19.41
C LYS A 246 4.47 37.23 19.75
N ALA A 247 5.81 37.13 19.89
CA ALA A 247 6.67 38.27 20.21
C ALA A 247 6.82 39.26 19.05
N SER A 248 6.59 38.81 17.80
CA SER A 248 6.61 39.68 16.61
C SER A 248 5.32 40.47 16.40
N MET A 249 4.26 40.15 17.17
CA MET A 249 2.93 40.77 17.07
C MET A 249 2.81 41.98 18.01
N THR A 250 2.08 43.00 17.58
CA THR A 250 1.70 44.14 18.42
C THR A 250 0.59 43.76 19.40
N GLU A 251 0.33 44.61 20.40
CA GLU A 251 -0.83 44.40 21.29
C GLU A 251 -2.17 44.37 20.54
N GLU A 252 -2.28 45.14 19.45
CA GLU A 252 -3.46 45.16 18.59
C GLU A 252 -3.64 43.84 17.83
N ASP A 253 -2.56 43.31 17.26
CA ASP A 253 -2.55 42.00 16.57
C ASP A 253 -2.93 40.86 17.52
N LEU A 254 -2.42 40.87 18.77
CA LEU A 254 -2.76 39.85 19.76
C LEU A 254 -4.22 39.94 20.20
N ALA A 255 -4.74 41.16 20.35
CA ALA A 255 -6.15 41.38 20.64
C ALA A 255 -7.03 40.95 19.46
N GLU A 256 -6.59 41.17 18.22
CA GLU A 256 -7.27 40.68 17.02
C GLU A 256 -7.27 39.16 16.93
N LEU A 257 -6.14 38.50 17.18
CA LEU A 257 -6.04 37.04 17.19
C LEU A 257 -6.95 36.42 18.26
N ALA A 258 -7.02 37.04 19.45
CA ALA A 258 -7.95 36.60 20.50
C ALA A 258 -9.41 36.72 20.05
N ARG A 259 -9.79 37.86 19.44
CA ARG A 259 -11.15 38.06 18.88
C ARG A 259 -11.45 37.04 17.78
N ALA A 260 -10.53 36.82 16.83
CA ALA A 260 -10.68 35.85 15.76
C ALA A 260 -10.80 34.42 16.30
N THR A 261 -10.07 34.09 17.37
CA THR A 261 -10.15 32.79 18.04
C THR A 261 -11.52 32.58 18.70
N GLU A 262 -12.04 33.60 19.41
CA GLU A 262 -13.37 33.57 20.00
C GLU A 262 -14.48 33.50 18.95
N GLU A 263 -14.36 34.29 17.88
CA GLU A 263 -15.29 34.27 16.75
C GLU A 263 -15.29 32.90 16.05
N LEU A 264 -14.12 32.31 15.79
CA LEU A 264 -14.01 30.98 15.17
C LEU A 264 -14.64 29.91 16.06
N LYS A 265 -14.35 29.92 17.37
CA LYS A 265 -14.97 28.98 18.32
C LYS A 265 -16.48 29.10 18.31
N LEU A 266 -17.00 30.33 18.45
CA LEU A 266 -18.44 30.57 18.41
C LEU A 266 -19.05 30.09 17.09
N LYS A 267 -18.37 30.32 15.96
CA LYS A 267 -18.83 29.88 14.64
C LYS A 267 -18.86 28.36 14.49
N GLN A 268 -17.87 27.64 15.01
CA GLN A 268 -17.85 26.17 14.99
C GLN A 268 -18.89 25.54 15.94
N GLU A 269 -19.14 26.19 17.08
CA GLU A 269 -20.11 25.74 18.08
C GLU A 269 -21.56 26.13 17.75
N THR A 270 -21.76 27.10 16.86
CA THR A 270 -23.09 27.54 16.42
C THR A 270 -23.56 26.67 15.24
N PRO A 271 -24.57 25.81 15.41
CA PRO A 271 -25.09 25.01 14.31
C PRO A 271 -25.79 25.89 13.26
N ASP A 272 -25.73 25.47 12.00
CA ASP A 272 -26.51 26.11 10.94
C ASP A 272 -28.02 25.99 11.22
N PRO A 273 -28.81 27.05 10.96
CA PRO A 273 -30.25 27.02 11.21
C PRO A 273 -30.96 26.08 10.21
N PRO A 274 -32.15 25.53 10.57
CA PRO A 274 -32.91 24.64 9.69
C PRO A 274 -33.20 25.23 8.30
N GLU A 275 -33.34 26.55 8.18
CA GLU A 275 -33.55 27.25 6.92
C GLU A 275 -32.33 27.15 6.00
N ALA A 276 -31.11 27.19 6.55
CA ALA A 276 -29.87 27.01 5.80
C ALA A 276 -29.71 25.55 5.38
N LEU A 277 -29.98 24.60 6.28
CA LEU A 277 -29.86 23.17 5.99
C LEU A 277 -30.78 22.70 4.84
N LYS A 278 -31.89 23.41 4.58
CA LYS A 278 -32.79 23.16 3.44
C LYS A 278 -32.13 23.40 2.06
N CYS A 279 -30.97 24.05 1.98
CA CYS A 279 -30.24 24.20 0.73
C CYS A 279 -29.57 22.89 0.28
N VAL A 280 -29.33 21.96 1.20
CA VAL A 280 -28.80 20.63 0.90
C VAL A 280 -29.93 19.75 0.38
N PRO A 281 -29.85 19.25 -0.87
CA PRO A 281 -30.88 18.37 -1.39
C PRO A 281 -30.93 17.06 -0.59
N SER A 282 -32.13 16.52 -0.41
CA SER A 282 -32.34 15.22 0.21
C SER A 282 -33.24 14.36 -0.66
N LEU A 283 -33.07 13.05 -0.53
CA LEU A 283 -34.04 12.10 -1.06
C LEU A 283 -35.33 12.17 -0.23
N SER A 284 -36.45 11.87 -0.87
CA SER A 284 -37.72 11.67 -0.19
C SER A 284 -37.77 10.30 0.49
N LEU A 285 -38.64 10.14 1.48
CA LEU A 285 -38.93 8.81 2.05
C LEU A 285 -39.47 7.82 1.01
N HIS A 286 -39.99 8.31 -0.12
CA HIS A 286 -40.48 7.47 -1.21
C HIS A 286 -39.35 6.89 -2.08
N ASP A 287 -38.14 7.46 -2.01
CA ASP A 287 -36.95 6.96 -2.71
C ASP A 287 -36.29 5.78 -1.95
N ILE A 288 -36.71 5.51 -0.72
CA ILE A 288 -36.21 4.41 0.11
C ILE A 288 -37.06 3.15 -0.13
N PRO A 289 -36.46 2.04 -0.61
CA PRO A 289 -37.18 0.78 -0.74
C PRO A 289 -37.78 0.33 0.60
N LYS A 290 -39.06 -0.07 0.59
CA LYS A 290 -39.79 -0.49 1.80
C LYS A 290 -39.39 -1.88 2.29
N GLU A 291 -38.83 -2.70 1.41
CA GLU A 291 -38.37 -4.05 1.73
C GLU A 291 -36.84 -4.10 1.64
N PRO A 292 -36.18 -4.87 2.52
CA PRO A 292 -34.75 -5.10 2.41
C PRO A 292 -34.42 -5.87 1.12
N ILE A 293 -33.17 -5.75 0.70
CA ILE A 293 -32.63 -6.57 -0.39
C ILE A 293 -32.75 -8.04 0.03
N ARG A 294 -33.48 -8.84 -0.76
CA ARG A 294 -33.64 -10.27 -0.52
C ARG A 294 -32.47 -11.02 -1.15
N ILE A 295 -31.73 -11.76 -0.33
CA ILE A 295 -30.68 -12.66 -0.80
C ILE A 295 -31.30 -14.07 -0.91
N PRO A 296 -31.35 -14.68 -2.10
CA PRO A 296 -31.85 -16.03 -2.26
C PRO A 296 -31.03 -16.97 -1.36
N THR A 297 -31.73 -17.68 -0.48
CA THR A 297 -31.10 -18.59 0.49
C THR A 297 -31.93 -19.86 0.56
N GLU A 298 -31.35 -20.97 0.13
CA GLU A 298 -31.90 -22.31 0.31
C GLU A 298 -31.20 -22.99 1.48
N VAL A 299 -31.98 -23.55 2.40
CA VAL A 299 -31.47 -24.30 3.56
C VAL A 299 -31.59 -25.79 3.22
N GLY A 300 -30.44 -26.43 3.01
CA GLY A 300 -30.33 -27.86 2.72
C GLY A 300 -29.61 -28.65 3.82
N ASP A 301 -29.41 -29.92 3.52
CA ASP A 301 -28.63 -30.86 4.32
C ASP A 301 -27.71 -31.68 3.40
N ILE A 302 -26.43 -31.76 3.75
CA ILE A 302 -25.46 -32.66 3.09
C ILE A 302 -24.81 -33.50 4.18
N ASN A 303 -25.03 -34.82 4.13
CA ASN A 303 -24.49 -35.78 5.10
C ASN A 303 -24.79 -35.44 6.57
N GLY A 304 -25.98 -34.88 6.87
CA GLY A 304 -26.37 -34.49 8.21
C GLY A 304 -25.79 -33.15 8.67
N VAL A 305 -25.17 -32.39 7.77
CA VAL A 305 -24.69 -31.02 8.02
C VAL A 305 -25.60 -30.04 7.30
N LYS A 306 -26.07 -29.02 8.03
CA LYS A 306 -26.85 -27.93 7.45
C LYS A 306 -26.00 -27.16 6.45
N VAL A 307 -26.52 -26.97 5.24
CA VAL A 307 -25.88 -26.19 4.17
C VAL A 307 -26.79 -25.02 3.79
N LEU A 308 -26.20 -23.83 3.64
CA LEU A 308 -26.88 -22.65 3.14
C LEU A 308 -26.38 -22.39 1.72
N GLN A 309 -27.28 -22.33 0.75
CA GLN A 309 -26.95 -22.10 -0.66
C GLN A 309 -27.52 -20.77 -1.11
N HIS A 310 -26.69 -19.97 -1.78
CA HIS A 310 -27.05 -18.66 -2.29
C HIS A 310 -26.85 -18.63 -3.80
N ASP A 311 -27.93 -18.80 -4.57
CA ASP A 311 -27.89 -18.73 -6.03
C ASP A 311 -27.73 -17.27 -6.49
N LEU A 312 -26.49 -16.85 -6.65
CA LEU A 312 -26.08 -15.51 -7.04
C LEU A 312 -25.19 -15.58 -8.27
N PHE A 313 -25.24 -14.55 -9.11
CA PHE A 313 -24.25 -14.40 -10.18
C PHE A 313 -22.89 -14.05 -9.58
N THR A 314 -21.95 -14.99 -9.63
CA THR A 314 -20.60 -14.87 -9.04
C THR A 314 -19.47 -14.94 -10.07
N ASN A 315 -19.75 -14.74 -11.36
CA ASN A 315 -18.75 -14.79 -12.43
C ASN A 315 -17.96 -16.12 -12.49
N ASP A 316 -18.67 -17.23 -12.27
CA ASP A 316 -18.14 -18.60 -12.16
C ASP A 316 -17.18 -18.83 -10.98
N VAL A 317 -17.22 -17.98 -9.96
CA VAL A 317 -16.47 -18.15 -8.71
C VAL A 317 -17.37 -18.83 -7.66
N LEU A 318 -16.86 -19.89 -7.04
CA LEU A 318 -17.51 -20.56 -5.91
C LEU A 318 -16.97 -19.98 -4.60
N TYR A 319 -17.84 -19.36 -3.81
CA TYR A 319 -17.55 -18.97 -2.43
C TYR A 319 -18.10 -20.03 -1.48
N SER A 320 -17.29 -20.44 -0.50
CA SER A 320 -17.67 -21.48 0.46
C SER A 320 -17.05 -21.18 1.83
N GLU A 321 -17.90 -20.98 2.82
CA GLU A 321 -17.50 -20.89 4.23
C GLU A 321 -17.87 -22.18 4.98
N VAL A 322 -16.91 -22.75 5.72
CA VAL A 322 -17.15 -23.84 6.66
C VAL A 322 -17.09 -23.29 8.08
N VAL A 323 -18.21 -23.32 8.79
CA VAL A 323 -18.35 -22.68 10.10
C VAL A 323 -18.39 -23.73 11.20
N PHE A 324 -17.44 -23.65 12.13
CA PHE A 324 -17.37 -24.50 13.32
C PHE A 324 -17.85 -23.75 14.56
N ASP A 325 -18.62 -24.45 15.40
CA ASP A 325 -18.98 -23.94 16.73
C ASP A 325 -17.78 -24.05 17.68
N MET A 326 -17.42 -22.94 18.32
CA MET A 326 -16.34 -22.88 19.30
C MET A 326 -16.85 -22.78 20.74
N SER A 327 -18.15 -22.96 20.98
CA SER A 327 -18.75 -22.81 22.33
C SER A 327 -18.15 -23.75 23.39
N SER A 328 -17.64 -24.92 22.98
CA SER A 328 -17.01 -25.90 23.86
C SER A 328 -15.50 -25.70 24.05
N LEU A 329 -14.91 -24.68 23.43
CA LEU A 329 -13.47 -24.41 23.55
C LEU A 329 -13.16 -23.91 24.97
N LYS A 330 -12.12 -24.46 25.59
CA LYS A 330 -11.68 -24.01 26.91
C LYS A 330 -11.20 -22.56 26.84
N GLN A 331 -11.57 -21.75 27.83
CA GLN A 331 -11.24 -20.33 27.88
C GLN A 331 -9.72 -20.06 27.81
N GLU A 332 -8.91 -20.94 28.40
CA GLU A 332 -7.44 -20.87 28.36
C GLU A 332 -6.86 -21.02 26.94
N LEU A 333 -7.61 -21.61 26.01
CA LEU A 333 -7.20 -21.80 24.62
C LEU A 333 -7.65 -20.66 23.71
N LEU A 334 -8.59 -19.80 24.13
CA LEU A 334 -9.09 -18.69 23.32
C LEU A 334 -7.97 -17.75 22.81
N PRO A 335 -6.96 -17.37 23.63
CA PRO A 335 -5.86 -16.52 23.15
C PRO A 335 -4.98 -17.19 22.08
N LEU A 336 -5.01 -18.52 21.96
CA LEU A 336 -4.24 -19.26 20.97
C LEU A 336 -4.99 -19.44 19.63
N VAL A 337 -6.30 -19.17 19.60
CA VAL A 337 -7.11 -19.32 18.37
C VAL A 337 -6.53 -18.55 17.19
N PRO A 338 -6.10 -17.27 17.32
CA PRO A 338 -5.53 -16.54 16.20
C PRO A 338 -4.19 -17.10 15.67
N LEU A 339 -3.48 -17.93 16.45
CA LEU A 339 -2.19 -18.53 16.08
C LEU A 339 -2.33 -19.93 15.48
N PHE A 340 -3.50 -20.56 15.62
CA PHE A 340 -3.74 -21.94 15.16
C PHE A 340 -3.95 -22.02 13.64
N TRP A 341 -4.34 -20.92 13.01
CA TRP A 341 -4.77 -20.85 11.60
C TRP A 341 -3.65 -20.51 10.63
#